data_AF-A0A1H6DLA7-F1
#
_entry.id   AF-A0A1H6DLA7-F1
#
_cell.length_a   1.000
_cell.length_b   1.000
_cell.length_c   1.000
_cell.angle_alpha   90.00
_cell.angle_beta   90.00
_cell.angle_gamma   90.00
#
_symmetry.space_group_name_H-M   'P 1'
#
loop_
_entity.id
_entity.type
_entity.pdbx_description
1 polymer ?
#
loop_
_entity_poly.entity_id
_entity_poly.type
_entity_poly.pdbx_seq_one_letter_code
_entity_poly.pdbx_strand_id
1 'polypeptide(L)'
;MLGRVKRKSLFALAGAAAGAAAVTVGVVAVLVDGDGGTVEDRATLRPAAGVTTGTIGKITAVLQEHGATGCRSEQSRVECRLSDRYVAAQVVDPRQGLTMDSLLPVWKSGTAQAATGDRGPFAVLQGAGWLVTGPDTFVDAVRGELSGRIVYCDRPYSTCK
;
A
#
# COMPACT_ATOMS: atom_id res chain seq x y z
N MET A 1 -54.24 -21.89 20.28
CA MET A 1 -52.79 -21.98 20.61
C MET A 1 -52.02 -21.61 19.36
N LEU A 2 -51.16 -20.60 19.22
CA LEU A 2 -50.49 -19.64 20.12
C LEU A 2 -50.43 -18.30 19.36
N GLY A 3 -50.68 -17.19 20.06
CA GLY A 3 -50.59 -15.84 19.49
C GLY A 3 -49.14 -15.41 19.21
N ARG A 4 -48.92 -14.68 18.12
CA ARG A 4 -47.64 -14.03 17.83
C ARG A 4 -47.62 -12.63 18.44
N VAL A 5 -46.68 -12.45 19.36
CA VAL A 5 -46.50 -11.27 20.21
C VAL A 5 -45.98 -10.08 19.41
N LYS A 6 -46.67 -8.95 19.53
CA LYS A 6 -46.33 -7.62 19.02
C LYS A 6 -45.15 -7.05 19.83
N ARG A 7 -43.96 -6.91 19.24
CA ARG A 7 -42.86 -6.16 19.86
C ARG A 7 -43.02 -4.68 19.50
N LYS A 8 -43.49 -3.88 20.46
CA LYS A 8 -43.38 -2.42 20.46
C LYS A 8 -41.96 -2.08 20.89
N SER A 9 -41.12 -1.61 19.98
CA SER A 9 -39.79 -1.09 20.33
C SER A 9 -39.95 0.36 20.78
N LEU A 10 -39.78 0.59 22.08
CA LEU A 10 -39.70 1.92 22.68
C LEU A 10 -38.27 2.44 22.47
N PHE A 11 -38.06 3.24 21.42
CA PHE A 11 -36.86 4.07 21.33
C PHE A 11 -37.11 5.35 22.13
N ALA A 12 -36.66 5.34 23.38
CA ALA A 12 -36.53 6.52 24.21
C ALA A 12 -35.06 6.58 24.68
N LEU A 13 -34.27 7.40 24.00
CA LEU A 13 -32.99 7.88 24.51
C LEU A 13 -32.93 9.38 24.22
N ALA A 14 -33.43 10.14 25.19
CA ALA A 14 -33.06 11.53 25.38
C ALA A 14 -31.65 11.57 25.96
N GLY A 15 -30.80 12.44 25.44
CA GLY A 15 -29.45 12.66 25.94
C GLY A 15 -28.82 13.85 25.23
N ALA A 16 -29.03 15.04 25.79
CA ALA A 16 -28.30 16.24 25.42
C ALA A 16 -26.83 16.10 25.83
N ALA A 17 -25.91 16.46 24.94
CA ALA A 17 -24.53 16.73 25.28
C ALA A 17 -24.14 18.07 24.66
N ALA A 18 -24.20 19.11 25.48
CA ALA A 18 -23.48 20.36 25.26
C ALA A 18 -21.98 20.10 25.52
N GLY A 19 -21.09 20.68 24.71
CA GLY A 19 -19.66 20.65 24.97
C GLY A 19 -18.81 20.87 23.73
N ALA A 20 -18.75 22.11 23.24
CA ALA A 20 -17.69 22.53 22.33
C ALA A 20 -16.42 22.77 23.17
N ALA A 21 -15.46 21.85 23.10
CA ALA A 21 -14.11 22.10 23.60
C ALA A 21 -13.26 22.60 22.43
N ALA A 22 -12.89 23.88 22.47
CA ALA A 22 -11.86 24.44 21.61
C ALA A 22 -10.51 23.80 22.01
N VAL A 23 -9.97 22.94 21.15
CA VAL A 23 -8.61 22.43 21.32
C VAL A 23 -7.66 23.46 20.72
N THR A 24 -7.02 24.20 21.61
CA THR A 24 -5.89 25.09 21.34
C THR A 24 -4.76 24.30 20.67
N VAL A 25 -4.30 24.79 19.51
CA VAL A 25 -3.08 24.33 18.86
C VAL A 25 -1.90 24.84 19.70
N GLY A 26 -1.42 24.01 20.63
CA GLY A 26 -0.22 24.27 21.41
C GLY A 26 1.03 23.95 20.57
N VAL A 27 1.68 24.97 20.03
CA VAL A 27 3.06 24.88 19.59
C VAL A 27 3.93 24.82 20.84
N VAL A 28 4.47 23.65 21.15
CA VAL A 28 5.49 23.53 22.21
C VAL A 28 6.86 23.55 21.54
N ALA A 29 7.51 24.71 21.57
CA ALA A 29 8.95 24.80 21.47
C ALA A 29 9.53 24.40 22.83
N VAL A 30 10.31 23.31 22.87
CA VAL A 30 11.10 22.94 24.05
C VAL A 30 12.57 23.11 23.67
N LEU A 31 13.16 24.20 24.15
CA LEU A 31 14.60 24.32 24.37
C LEU A 31 14.87 23.75 25.77
N VAL A 32 15.66 22.68 25.86
CA VAL A 32 16.25 22.23 27.13
C VAL A 32 17.74 22.04 26.88
N ASP A 33 18.50 22.92 27.52
CA ASP A 33 19.93 22.83 27.80
C ASP A 33 20.09 21.91 29.03
N GLY A 34 20.99 20.93 28.99
CA GLY A 34 21.17 20.00 30.12
C GLY A 34 21.97 18.74 29.79
N ASP A 35 23.23 18.79 30.19
CA ASP A 35 24.34 17.84 30.08
C ASP A 35 24.07 16.42 30.65
N GLY A 36 24.71 15.40 30.06
CA GLY A 36 24.91 14.08 30.66
C GLY A 36 24.30 12.86 29.94
N GLY A 37 25.16 12.06 29.31
CA GLY A 37 24.95 10.62 29.14
C GLY A 37 24.79 10.13 27.71
N THR A 38 25.86 9.56 27.16
CA THR A 38 25.88 8.75 25.94
C THR A 38 24.85 7.62 26.04
N VAL A 39 23.78 7.71 25.25
CA VAL A 39 22.94 6.55 24.89
C VAL A 39 23.01 6.43 23.39
N GLU A 40 23.71 5.40 22.95
CA GLU A 40 23.82 5.01 21.55
C GLU A 40 22.44 4.80 20.92
N ASP A 41 22.27 5.45 19.78
CA ASP A 41 21.63 4.94 18.57
C ASP A 41 20.22 4.34 18.73
N ARG A 42 19.24 5.23 18.94
CA ARG A 42 17.95 5.05 18.27
C ARG A 42 18.00 5.86 16.99
N ALA A 43 18.41 5.20 15.91
CA ALA A 43 18.16 5.63 14.55
C ALA A 43 16.74 6.21 14.46
N THR A 44 16.68 7.53 14.41
CA THR A 44 15.48 8.28 14.06
C THR A 44 15.12 7.78 12.67
N LEU A 45 14.14 6.88 12.60
CA LEU A 45 13.52 6.45 11.35
C LEU A 45 12.93 7.71 10.72
N ARG A 46 13.76 8.43 9.97
CA ARG A 46 13.32 9.42 9.00
C ARG A 46 12.28 8.69 8.16
N PRO A 47 11.02 9.17 8.09
CA PRO A 47 10.09 8.67 7.08
C PRO A 47 10.83 8.71 5.75
N ALA A 48 10.94 7.56 5.08
CA ALA A 48 11.53 7.49 3.75
C ALA A 48 10.97 8.64 2.93
N ALA A 49 11.86 9.48 2.40
CA ALA A 49 11.52 10.72 1.72
C ALA A 49 10.31 10.46 0.81
N GLY A 50 9.24 11.22 1.10
CA GLY A 50 7.88 10.88 0.72
C GLY A 50 7.73 10.56 -0.76
N VAL A 51 6.91 9.54 -1.03
CA VAL A 51 6.50 9.24 -2.38
C VAL A 51 5.81 10.48 -2.94
N THR A 52 6.48 11.16 -3.87
CA THR A 52 5.98 12.41 -4.45
C THR A 52 4.74 12.13 -5.29
N THR A 53 3.84 13.11 -5.38
CA THR A 53 2.55 13.06 -6.11
C THR A 53 2.66 12.63 -7.59
N GLY A 54 3.87 12.55 -8.16
CA GLY A 54 4.12 12.07 -9.53
C GLY A 54 4.68 10.64 -9.64
N THR A 55 4.90 9.93 -8.53
CA THR A 55 5.63 8.65 -8.56
C THR A 55 4.87 7.56 -9.30
N ILE A 56 3.54 7.45 -9.09
CA ILE A 56 2.74 6.46 -9.81
C ILE A 56 2.77 6.70 -11.32
N GLY A 57 2.73 7.96 -11.77
CA GLY A 57 2.83 8.31 -13.19
C GLY A 57 4.18 7.93 -13.80
N LYS A 58 5.29 8.11 -13.07
CA LYS A 58 6.62 7.68 -13.51
C LYS A 58 6.71 6.16 -13.63
N ILE A 59 6.19 5.42 -12.64
CA ILE A 59 6.17 3.96 -12.69
C ILE A 59 5.32 3.51 -13.89
N THR A 60 4.12 4.08 -14.08
CA THR A 60 3.26 3.77 -15.24
C THR A 60 3.99 3.97 -16.56
N ALA A 61 4.74 5.06 -16.72
CA ALA A 61 5.51 5.33 -17.93
C ALA A 61 6.56 4.23 -18.20
N VAL A 62 7.32 3.82 -17.18
CA VAL A 62 8.30 2.73 -17.31
C VAL A 62 7.60 1.41 -17.67
N LEU A 63 6.46 1.10 -17.02
CA LEU A 63 5.72 -0.12 -17.37
C LEU A 63 5.31 -0.13 -18.86
N GLN A 64 4.86 1.02 -19.38
CA GLN A 64 4.43 1.18 -20.77
C GLN A 64 5.58 1.12 -21.76
N GLU A 65 6.72 1.71 -21.44
CA GLU A 65 7.95 1.62 -22.23
C GLU A 65 8.41 0.17 -22.41
N HIS A 66 8.19 -0.68 -21.40
CA HIS A 66 8.48 -2.12 -21.43
C HIS A 66 7.32 -2.97 -21.98
N GLY A 67 6.33 -2.35 -22.61
CA GLY A 67 5.27 -3.04 -23.35
C GLY A 67 3.99 -3.34 -22.56
N ALA A 68 3.84 -2.84 -21.33
CA ALA A 68 2.56 -2.90 -20.65
C ALA A 68 1.53 -1.97 -21.34
N THR A 69 0.34 -2.49 -21.59
CA THR A 69 -0.73 -1.79 -22.32
C THR A 69 -2.03 -1.80 -21.53
N GLY A 70 -3.01 -1.02 -21.96
CA GLY A 70 -4.34 -0.99 -21.34
C GLY A 70 -4.34 -0.50 -19.88
N CYS A 71 -3.34 0.29 -19.49
CA CYS A 71 -3.16 0.74 -18.12
C CYS A 71 -4.32 1.60 -17.62
N ARG A 72 -4.89 1.21 -16.49
CA ARG A 72 -5.89 1.97 -15.73
C ARG A 72 -5.23 2.48 -14.46
N SER A 73 -5.15 3.80 -14.32
CA SER A 73 -4.51 4.44 -13.16
C SER A 73 -5.56 5.03 -12.25
N GLU A 74 -5.44 4.71 -10.96
CA GLU A 74 -6.07 5.40 -9.84
C GLU A 74 -5.00 6.23 -9.09
N GLN A 75 -5.38 6.88 -8.00
CA GLN A 75 -4.53 7.86 -7.32
C GLN A 75 -3.18 7.32 -6.84
N SER A 76 -3.14 6.07 -6.40
CA SER A 76 -1.93 5.40 -5.89
C SER A 76 -1.62 4.07 -6.56
N ARG A 77 -2.45 3.63 -7.51
CA ARG A 77 -2.38 2.29 -8.11
C ARG A 77 -2.51 2.37 -9.63
N VAL A 78 -1.81 1.50 -10.33
CA VAL A 78 -2.03 1.28 -11.76
C VAL A 78 -2.11 -0.21 -12.03
N GLU A 79 -3.05 -0.60 -12.89
CA GLU A 79 -3.19 -1.96 -13.39
C GLU A 79 -3.10 -1.95 -14.91
N CYS A 80 -2.24 -2.79 -15.47
CA CYS A 80 -1.96 -2.91 -16.90
C CYS A 80 -2.02 -4.37 -17.34
N ARG A 81 -1.80 -4.60 -18.63
CA ARG A 81 -1.66 -5.94 -19.23
C ARG A 81 -0.38 -6.02 -20.04
N LEU A 82 0.34 -7.13 -19.90
CA LEU A 82 1.43 -7.48 -20.81
C LEU A 82 0.98 -8.73 -21.56
N SER A 83 0.51 -8.55 -22.80
CA SER A 83 -0.25 -9.59 -23.51
C SER A 83 -1.45 -10.07 -22.67
N ASP A 84 -1.50 -11.35 -22.30
CA ASP A 84 -2.52 -11.95 -21.43
C ASP A 84 -2.16 -11.94 -19.94
N ARG A 85 -0.99 -11.38 -19.58
CA ARG A 85 -0.45 -11.41 -18.22
C ARG A 85 -0.81 -10.15 -17.42
N TYR A 86 -0.98 -10.33 -16.12
CA TYR A 86 -1.31 -9.25 -15.20
C TYR A 86 -0.06 -8.45 -14.82
N VAL A 87 -0.14 -7.12 -14.89
CA VAL A 87 0.90 -6.21 -14.43
C VAL A 87 0.24 -5.13 -13.57
N ALA A 88 0.84 -4.80 -12.44
CA ALA A 88 0.34 -3.70 -11.61
C ALA A 88 1.46 -3.01 -10.85
N ALA A 89 1.21 -1.77 -10.44
CA ALA A 89 2.04 -1.07 -9.48
C ALA A 89 1.20 -0.33 -8.44
N GLN A 90 1.78 -0.13 -7.27
CA GLN A 90 1.15 0.55 -6.15
C GLN A 90 2.18 1.40 -5.43
N VAL A 91 1.86 2.68 -5.26
CA VAL A 91 2.52 3.57 -4.31
C VAL A 91 1.90 3.35 -2.94
N VAL A 92 2.73 3.13 -1.93
CA VAL A 92 2.30 2.99 -0.55
C VAL A 92 1.96 4.37 0.01
N ASP A 93 0.71 4.54 0.44
CA ASP A 93 0.25 5.74 1.13
C ASP A 93 -0.07 5.41 2.60
N PRO A 94 0.81 5.77 3.55
CA PRO A 94 0.59 5.56 4.98
C PRO A 94 -0.68 6.24 5.51
N ARG A 95 -1.17 7.29 4.87
CA ARG A 95 -2.39 8.00 5.30
C ARG A 95 -3.65 7.15 5.10
N GLN A 96 -3.57 6.13 4.24
CA GLN A 96 -4.63 5.15 4.00
C GLN A 96 -4.49 3.92 4.91
N GLY A 97 -3.57 3.96 5.89
CA GLY A 97 -3.27 2.82 6.76
C GLY A 97 -2.50 1.69 6.06
N LEU A 98 -2.01 1.92 4.85
CA LEU A 98 -1.23 0.96 4.09
C LEU A 98 0.26 1.11 4.44
N THR A 99 0.91 0.01 4.74
CA THR A 99 2.35 -0.06 4.95
C THR A 99 2.95 -1.07 3.99
N MET A 100 4.26 -0.98 3.78
CA MET A 100 4.96 -1.99 2.99
C MET A 100 4.80 -3.39 3.60
N ASP A 101 4.87 -3.48 4.93
CA ASP A 101 4.75 -4.75 5.65
C ASP A 101 3.36 -5.37 5.55
N SER A 102 2.30 -4.55 5.43
CA SER A 102 0.95 -5.06 5.22
C SER A 102 0.67 -5.42 3.75
N LEU A 103 1.27 -4.67 2.79
CA LEU A 103 1.03 -4.88 1.36
C LEU A 103 1.86 -6.02 0.77
N LEU A 104 3.15 -6.11 1.11
CA LEU A 104 4.06 -7.07 0.46
C LEU A 104 3.58 -8.54 0.58
N PRO A 105 3.07 -9.03 1.73
CA PRO A 105 2.52 -10.38 1.81
C PRO A 105 1.33 -10.61 0.88
N VAL A 106 0.44 -9.61 0.74
CA VAL A 106 -0.72 -9.67 -0.17
C VAL A 106 -0.24 -9.74 -1.62
N TRP A 107 0.75 -8.95 -1.99
CA TRP A 107 1.31 -8.97 -3.35
C TRP A 107 2.01 -10.29 -3.67
N LYS A 108 2.78 -10.83 -2.72
CA LYS A 108 3.42 -12.15 -2.83
C LYS A 108 2.40 -13.29 -2.94
N SER A 109 1.17 -13.13 -2.47
CA SER A 109 0.13 -14.15 -2.62
C SER A 109 -0.28 -14.37 -4.09
N GLY A 110 -0.06 -13.39 -4.98
CA GLY A 110 -0.51 -13.47 -6.36
C GLY A 110 -2.04 -13.45 -6.53
N THR A 111 -2.79 -12.99 -5.52
CA THR A 111 -4.27 -13.00 -5.53
C THR A 111 -4.85 -12.23 -6.71
N ALA A 112 -4.26 -11.06 -7.05
CA ALA A 112 -4.73 -10.23 -8.15
C ALA A 112 -4.52 -10.91 -9.52
N GLN A 113 -3.35 -11.51 -9.73
CA GLN A 113 -3.01 -12.31 -10.91
C GLN A 113 -4.04 -13.44 -11.08
N ALA A 114 -4.26 -14.21 -10.02
CA ALA A 114 -5.20 -15.34 -10.04
C ALA A 114 -6.64 -14.91 -10.35
N ALA A 115 -7.07 -13.74 -9.87
CA ALA A 115 -8.40 -13.19 -10.16
C ALA A 115 -8.59 -12.85 -11.65
N THR A 116 -7.51 -12.56 -12.37
CA THR A 116 -7.53 -12.33 -13.83
C THR A 116 -7.31 -13.60 -14.66
N GLY A 117 -7.14 -14.76 -14.02
CA GLY A 117 -6.83 -16.02 -14.70
C GLY A 117 -5.34 -16.23 -14.99
N ASP A 118 -4.47 -15.28 -14.65
CA ASP A 118 -3.02 -15.45 -14.76
C ASP A 118 -2.52 -16.41 -13.67
N ARG A 119 -1.98 -17.56 -14.09
CA ARG A 119 -1.47 -18.63 -13.22
C ARG A 119 0.01 -18.88 -13.37
N GLY A 120 0.71 -18.09 -14.20
CA GLY A 120 2.12 -18.29 -14.47
C GLY A 120 3.03 -17.77 -13.34
N PRO A 121 4.34 -18.00 -13.47
CA PRO A 121 5.34 -17.36 -12.62
C PRO A 121 5.25 -15.84 -12.70
N PHE A 122 5.54 -15.19 -11.59
CA PHE A 122 5.52 -13.74 -11.48
C PHE A 122 6.58 -13.27 -10.47
N ALA A 123 6.88 -11.99 -10.48
CA ALA A 123 7.74 -11.37 -9.47
C ALA A 123 7.08 -10.13 -8.88
N VAL A 124 7.58 -9.74 -7.72
CA VAL A 124 7.26 -8.48 -7.04
C VAL A 124 8.55 -7.69 -6.89
N LEU A 125 8.62 -6.50 -7.50
CA LEU A 125 9.70 -5.55 -7.31
C LEU A 125 9.29 -4.55 -6.23
N GLN A 126 10.09 -4.49 -5.18
CA GLN A 126 9.91 -3.62 -4.03
C GLN A 126 10.92 -2.47 -4.07
N GLY A 127 10.41 -1.24 -4.14
CA GLY A 127 11.19 -0.04 -3.98
C GLY A 127 10.90 0.71 -2.68
N ALA A 128 11.43 1.93 -2.58
CA ALA A 128 11.21 2.80 -1.44
C ALA A 128 9.78 3.39 -1.47
N GLY A 129 8.83 2.68 -0.86
CA GLY A 129 7.44 3.11 -0.75
C GLY A 129 6.56 2.77 -1.95
N TRP A 130 6.94 1.81 -2.77
CA TRP A 130 6.12 1.32 -3.89
C TRP A 130 6.40 -0.15 -4.20
N LEU A 131 5.47 -0.79 -4.89
CA LEU A 131 5.53 -2.16 -5.38
C LEU A 131 5.17 -2.20 -6.87
N VAL A 132 5.81 -3.10 -7.61
CA VAL A 132 5.47 -3.48 -8.99
C VAL A 132 5.35 -4.99 -9.05
N THR A 133 4.40 -5.51 -9.83
CA THR A 133 4.28 -6.94 -10.10
C THR A 133 3.97 -7.21 -11.57
N GLY A 134 4.43 -8.36 -12.04
CA GLY A 134 4.20 -8.86 -13.40
C GLY A 134 4.94 -10.17 -13.63
N PRO A 135 4.98 -10.67 -14.88
CA PRO A 135 5.86 -11.77 -15.27
C PRO A 135 7.31 -11.50 -14.84
N ASP A 136 8.02 -12.51 -14.39
CA ASP A 136 9.39 -12.41 -13.87
C ASP A 136 10.35 -11.68 -14.84
N THR A 137 10.36 -12.08 -16.11
CA THR A 137 11.19 -11.47 -17.15
C THR A 137 10.88 -9.98 -17.37
N PHE A 138 9.61 -9.61 -17.29
CA PHE A 138 9.19 -8.21 -17.38
C PHE A 138 9.63 -7.40 -16.15
N VAL A 139 9.45 -7.97 -14.96
CA VAL A 139 9.84 -7.30 -13.71
C VAL A 139 11.36 -7.14 -13.62
N ASP A 140 12.13 -8.11 -14.12
CA ASP A 140 13.59 -7.99 -14.24
C ASP A 140 14.02 -6.85 -15.19
N ALA A 141 13.30 -6.67 -16.30
CA ALA A 141 13.57 -5.58 -17.24
C ALA A 141 13.31 -4.20 -16.62
N VAL A 142 12.14 -3.99 -16.01
CA VAL A 142 11.80 -2.70 -15.39
C VAL A 142 12.63 -2.39 -14.14
N ARG A 143 13.19 -3.42 -13.48
CA ARG A 143 14.08 -3.23 -12.32
C ARG A 143 15.30 -2.37 -12.65
N GLY A 144 15.82 -2.46 -13.88
CA GLY A 144 16.98 -1.68 -14.31
C GLY A 144 16.76 -0.17 -14.17
N GLU A 145 15.54 0.29 -14.38
CA GLU A 145 15.17 1.72 -14.31
C GLU A 145 14.58 2.12 -12.97
N LEU A 146 13.69 1.29 -12.42
CA LEU A 146 13.00 1.64 -11.18
C LEU A 146 13.86 1.44 -9.94
N SER A 147 14.87 0.55 -10.01
CA SER A 147 15.68 0.08 -8.89
C SER A 147 14.84 -0.56 -7.78
N GLY A 148 15.37 -1.59 -7.13
CA GLY A 148 14.65 -2.22 -6.01
C GLY A 148 15.02 -3.68 -5.79
N ARG A 149 14.42 -4.26 -4.76
CA ARG A 149 14.56 -5.67 -4.42
C ARG A 149 13.47 -6.46 -5.12
N ILE A 150 13.86 -7.46 -5.90
CA ILE A 150 12.91 -8.39 -6.52
C ILE A 150 12.66 -9.58 -5.59
N VAL A 151 11.44 -10.09 -5.64
CA VAL A 151 11.01 -11.35 -5.02
C VAL A 151 10.32 -12.16 -6.11
N TYR A 152 10.79 -13.38 -6.37
CA TYR A 152 10.25 -14.24 -7.41
C TYR A 152 9.25 -15.22 -6.81
N CYS A 153 8.13 -15.46 -7.48
CA CYS A 153 7.08 -16.38 -7.04
C CYS A 153 6.75 -17.37 -8.16
N ASP A 154 6.67 -18.66 -7.82
CA ASP A 154 6.54 -19.71 -8.84
C ASP A 154 5.18 -19.66 -9.56
N ARG A 155 4.12 -19.26 -8.84
CA ARG A 155 2.74 -19.02 -9.30
C ARG A 155 1.87 -18.40 -8.19
N PRO A 156 0.64 -17.93 -8.47
CA PRO A 156 -0.26 -17.49 -7.41
C PRO A 156 -0.50 -18.54 -6.33
N TYR A 157 -0.59 -18.10 -5.07
CA TYR A 157 -0.76 -18.89 -3.86
C TYR A 157 0.31 -19.97 -3.65
N SER A 158 1.55 -19.67 -4.06
CA SER A 158 2.69 -20.58 -3.88
C SER A 158 3.86 -19.90 -3.17
N THR A 159 4.99 -20.60 -3.13
CA THR A 159 6.23 -20.11 -2.56
C THR A 159 6.82 -18.97 -3.37
N CYS A 160 7.46 -18.05 -2.65
CA CYS A 160 8.27 -17.00 -3.23
C CYS A 160 9.68 -17.04 -2.63
N LYS A 161 10.67 -16.67 -3.42
CA LYS A 161 12.11 -16.68 -3.12
C LYS A 161 12.74 -15.31 -3.39
#